data_AF-A0A7S4M834-F1
#
_entry.id   AF-A0A7S4M834-F1
#
_cell.length_a   1.000
_cell.length_b   1.000
_cell.length_c   1.000
_cell.angle_alpha   90.00
_cell.angle_beta   90.00
_cell.angle_gamma   90.00
#
_symmetry.space_group_name_H-M   'P 1'
#
loop_
_entity.id
_entity.type
_entity.pdbx_description
1 polymer ?
#
loop_
_entity_poly.entity_id
_entity_poly.type
_entity_poly.pdbx_seq_one_letter_code
_entity_poly.pdbx_strand_id
1 'polypeptide(L)'
;FTLRAMRKLEAPVLSQHAGTIAKQLDDPYVDVRMSAVHLMGKLESAVLSQHVDDLVRVLGDADAAVRDFTLRAMRKLEAPVLSQHAGTIAKQLDDPYVDVRMSAVHLMGKLESAVLSQHVDDLVRVLGDADAAVRDFTLRAMR
;
A
#
# COMPACT_ATOMS: atom_id res chain seq x y z
N PHE A 1 -2.13 14.09 22.45
CA PHE A 1 -0.93 13.69 21.66
C PHE A 1 -1.26 13.86 20.19
N THR A 2 -0.37 14.42 19.35
CA THR A 2 -0.65 14.69 17.91
C THR A 2 0.27 13.88 17.00
N LEU A 3 -0.20 13.50 15.80
CA LEU A 3 0.61 12.75 14.82
C LEU A 3 1.92 13.46 14.46
N ARG A 4 1.91 14.80 14.48
CA ARG A 4 3.10 15.63 14.24
C ARG A 4 4.20 15.38 15.28
N ALA A 5 3.85 15.15 16.54
CA ALA A 5 4.82 14.80 17.57
C ALA A 5 5.36 13.38 17.36
N MET A 6 4.52 12.45 16.91
CA MET A 6 4.88 11.04 16.69
C MET A 6 5.84 10.84 15.52
N ARG A 7 5.86 11.74 14.53
CA ARG A 7 6.75 11.63 13.36
C ARG A 7 8.24 11.56 13.70
N LYS A 8 8.65 12.04 14.87
CA LYS A 8 10.04 12.05 15.34
C LYS A 8 10.41 10.85 16.21
N LEU A 9 9.44 9.99 16.54
CA LEU A 9 9.66 8.85 17.42
C LEU A 9 10.29 7.68 16.65
N GLU A 10 11.06 6.89 17.39
CA GLU A 10 11.65 5.65 16.91
C GLU A 10 10.59 4.54 16.80
N ALA A 11 10.85 3.54 15.96
CA ALA A 11 9.92 2.45 15.67
C ALA A 11 9.37 1.74 16.93
N PRO A 12 10.16 1.46 17.99
CA PRO A 12 9.62 0.78 19.18
C PRO A 12 8.52 1.58 19.89
N VAL A 13 8.66 2.90 19.97
CA VAL A 13 7.67 3.77 20.60
C VAL A 13 6.43 3.91 19.71
N LEU A 14 6.61 3.94 18.39
CA LEU A 14 5.49 3.95 17.45
C LEU A 14 4.65 2.67 17.54
N SER A 15 5.29 1.51 17.71
CA SER A 15 4.60 0.22 17.84
C SER A 15 3.63 0.17 19.04
N GLN A 16 3.97 0.82 20.16
CA GLN A 16 3.08 0.92 21.33
C GLN A 16 1.80 1.71 21.05
N HIS A 17 1.80 2.52 19.99
CA HIS A 17 0.69 3.38 19.60
C HIS A 17 0.05 2.96 18.26
N ALA A 18 0.39 1.79 17.72
CA ALA A 18 -0.07 1.33 16.41
C ALA A 18 -1.60 1.38 16.27
N GLY A 19 -2.35 0.90 17.26
CA GLY A 19 -3.81 0.98 17.26
C GLY A 19 -4.38 2.40 17.31
N THR A 20 -3.69 3.35 17.96
CA THR A 20 -4.10 4.76 17.93
C THR A 20 -3.80 5.38 16.57
N ILE A 21 -2.67 5.04 15.95
CA ILE A 21 -2.31 5.48 14.59
C ILE A 21 -3.34 4.94 13.58
N ALA A 22 -3.75 3.67 13.70
CA ALA A 22 -4.75 3.03 12.85
C ALA A 22 -6.07 3.81 12.81
N LYS A 23 -6.56 4.26 13.97
CA LYS A 23 -7.79 5.06 14.05
C LYS A 23 -7.72 6.36 13.27
N GLN A 24 -6.52 6.90 13.05
CA GLN A 24 -6.34 8.15 12.30
C GLN A 24 -6.35 7.96 10.79
N LEU A 25 -6.40 6.71 10.31
CA LEU A 25 -6.61 6.39 8.89
C LEU A 25 -8.02 6.77 8.39
N ASP A 26 -8.96 7.03 9.30
CA ASP A 26 -10.34 7.46 9.00
C ASP A 26 -10.60 8.94 9.25
N ASP A 27 -9.54 9.71 9.54
CA ASP A 27 -9.71 11.11 9.88
C ASP A 27 -10.28 11.92 8.69
N PRO A 28 -11.23 12.85 8.92
CA PRO A 28 -11.79 13.66 7.83
C PRO A 28 -10.74 14.47 7.07
N TYR A 29 -9.62 14.83 7.70
CA TYR A 29 -8.57 15.62 7.07
C TYR A 29 -7.52 14.72 6.41
N VAL A 30 -7.29 14.96 5.12
CA VAL A 30 -6.31 14.22 4.31
C VAL A 30 -4.91 14.25 4.91
N ASP A 31 -4.47 15.40 5.45
CA ASP A 31 -3.15 15.55 6.07
C ASP A 31 -2.95 14.64 7.29
N VAL A 32 -4.03 14.36 8.02
CA VAL A 32 -4.03 13.47 9.18
C VAL A 32 -3.93 12.02 8.70
N ARG A 33 -4.73 11.62 7.71
CA ARG A 33 -4.66 10.27 7.11
C ARG A 33 -3.29 9.99 6.50
N MET A 34 -2.75 10.94 5.74
CA MET A 34 -1.40 10.88 5.19
C MET A 34 -0.34 10.71 6.28
N SER A 35 -0.46 11.47 7.37
CA SER A 35 0.46 11.34 8.51
C SER A 35 0.33 9.98 9.19
N ALA A 36 -0.88 9.42 9.27
CA ALA A 36 -1.13 8.10 9.83
C ALA A 36 -0.51 6.99 8.98
N VAL A 37 -0.73 7.01 7.65
CA VAL A 37 -0.09 6.07 6.70
C VAL A 37 1.43 6.15 6.78
N HIS A 38 1.99 7.37 6.85
CA HIS A 38 3.44 7.56 7.00
C HIS A 38 3.99 6.94 8.28
N LEU A 39 3.27 7.06 9.40
CA LEU A 39 3.65 6.43 10.66
C LEU A 39 3.48 4.91 10.62
N MET A 40 2.43 4.40 9.99
CA MET A 40 2.26 2.96 9.74
C MET A 40 3.45 2.39 8.96
N GLY A 41 3.88 3.09 7.91
CA GLY A 41 5.07 2.71 7.13
C GLY A 41 6.38 2.71 7.92
N LYS A 42 6.43 3.29 9.13
CA LYS A 42 7.59 3.23 10.03
C LYS A 42 7.54 2.08 11.03
N LEU A 43 6.41 1.42 11.18
CA LEU A 43 6.28 0.27 12.09
C LEU A 43 7.12 -0.90 11.58
N GLU A 44 7.52 -1.74 12.53
CA GLU A 44 8.09 -3.05 12.22
C GLU A 44 7.06 -3.91 11.49
N SER A 45 7.52 -4.73 10.54
CA SER A 45 6.64 -5.54 9.68
C SER A 45 5.66 -6.40 10.48
N ALA A 46 6.11 -6.98 11.60
CA ALA A 46 5.28 -7.81 12.48
C ALA A 46 4.15 -7.06 13.19
N VAL A 47 4.30 -5.74 13.40
CA VAL A 47 3.24 -4.89 13.98
C VAL A 47 2.36 -4.36 12.87
N LEU A 48 2.96 -3.95 11.75
CA LEU A 48 2.22 -3.48 10.57
C LEU A 48 1.26 -4.54 10.02
N SER A 49 1.65 -5.81 10.04
CA SER A 49 0.82 -6.93 9.57
C SER A 49 -0.47 -7.10 10.38
N GLN A 50 -0.47 -6.70 11.65
CA GLN A 50 -1.68 -6.71 12.50
C GLN A 50 -2.71 -5.66 12.07
N HIS A 51 -2.30 -4.68 11.25
CA HIS A 51 -3.11 -3.60 10.73
C HIS A 51 -3.29 -3.67 9.21
N VAL A 52 -3.02 -4.83 8.59
CA VAL A 52 -3.12 -4.96 7.13
C VAL A 52 -4.53 -4.67 6.63
N ASP A 53 -5.57 -5.11 7.33
CA ASP A 53 -6.97 -4.85 6.97
C ASP A 53 -7.30 -3.35 6.98
N ASP A 54 -6.75 -2.60 7.94
CA ASP A 54 -6.90 -1.15 8.00
C ASP A 54 -6.26 -0.49 6.76
N LEU A 55 -5.05 -0.91 6.37
CA LEU A 55 -4.36 -0.40 5.18
C LEU A 55 -5.07 -0.78 3.89
N VAL A 56 -5.57 -2.02 3.78
CA VAL A 56 -6.32 -2.50 2.62
C VAL A 56 -7.58 -1.68 2.39
N ARG A 57 -8.26 -1.26 3.45
CA ARG A 57 -9.40 -0.35 3.36
C ARG A 57 -9.00 1.04 2.86
N VAL A 58 -7.83 1.55 3.27
CA VAL A 58 -7.30 2.85 2.84
C VAL A 58 -6.92 2.86 1.35
N LEU A 59 -6.76 1.70 0.70
CA LEU A 59 -6.67 1.63 -0.77
C LEU A 59 -7.94 2.12 -1.50
N GLY A 60 -9.04 2.34 -0.78
CA GLY A 60 -10.25 3.00 -1.28
C GLY A 60 -10.34 4.50 -0.95
N ASP A 61 -9.28 5.13 -0.41
CA ASP A 61 -9.31 6.55 -0.04
C ASP A 61 -9.61 7.44 -1.26
N ALA A 62 -10.33 8.54 -1.04
CA ALA A 62 -10.62 9.49 -2.11
C ALA A 62 -9.34 10.18 -2.63
N ASP A 63 -8.34 10.37 -1.77
CA ASP A 63 -7.09 11.03 -2.12
C ASP A 63 -6.05 10.05 -2.66
N ALA A 64 -5.53 10.34 -3.85
CA ALA A 64 -4.60 9.45 -4.56
C ALA A 64 -3.24 9.35 -3.87
N ALA A 65 -2.78 10.41 -3.20
CA ALA A 65 -1.54 10.35 -2.44
C ALA A 65 -1.70 9.38 -1.27
N VAL A 66 -2.84 9.41 -0.56
CA VAL A 66 -3.11 8.46 0.54
C VAL A 66 -3.05 7.02 0.03
N ARG A 67 -3.66 6.72 -1.12
CA ARG A 67 -3.59 5.38 -1.75
C ARG A 67 -2.15 4.98 -2.11
N ASP A 68 -1.41 5.85 -2.80
CA ASP A 68 0.00 5.60 -3.18
C ASP A 68 0.89 5.33 -1.95
N PHE A 69 0.84 6.21 -0.94
CA PHE A 69 1.63 6.04 0.28
C PHE A 69 1.26 4.76 1.04
N THR A 70 0.00 4.33 0.96
CA THR A 70 -0.48 3.09 1.58
C THR A 70 0.12 1.87 0.90
N LEU A 71 0.08 1.81 -0.44
CA LEU A 71 0.74 0.75 -1.21
C LEU A 71 2.24 0.69 -0.89
N ARG A 72 2.91 1.85 -0.80
CA ARG A 72 4.33 1.92 -0.42
C ARG A 72 4.60 1.41 0.99
N ALA A 73 3.75 1.73 1.96
CA ALA A 73 3.87 1.22 3.33
C ALA A 73 3.73 -0.31 3.38
N MET A 74 2.75 -0.87 2.63
CA MET A 74 2.50 -2.30 2.54
C MET A 74 3.67 -3.09 1.93
N ARG A 75 4.60 -2.46 1.19
CA ARG A 75 5.78 -3.14 0.61
C ARG A 75 6.72 -3.76 1.65
N LYS A 76 6.61 -3.40 2.93
CA LYS A 76 7.38 -4.04 4.00
C LYS A 76 6.77 -5.35 4.49
N LEU A 77 5.52 -5.63 4.14
CA LEU A 77 4.83 -6.85 4.53
C LEU A 77 5.36 -8.04 3.73
N GLU A 78 5.26 -9.20 4.37
CA GLU A 78 5.60 -10.50 3.79
C GLU A 78 4.58 -10.92 2.73
N ALA A 79 5.03 -11.67 1.73
CA ALA A 79 4.21 -12.09 0.60
C ALA A 79 2.92 -12.81 1.01
N PRO A 80 2.91 -13.76 2.00
CA PRO A 80 1.68 -14.44 2.40
C PRO A 80 0.61 -13.50 2.96
N VAL A 81 1.01 -12.41 3.64
CA VAL A 81 0.09 -11.40 4.17
C VAL A 81 -0.52 -10.60 3.02
N LEU A 82 0.30 -10.18 2.06
CA LEU A 82 -0.16 -9.43 0.89
C LEU A 82 -1.07 -10.28 -0.02
N SER A 83 -0.73 -11.56 -0.19
CA SER A 83 -1.49 -12.52 -1.01
C SER A 83 -2.95 -12.63 -0.60
N GLN A 84 -3.28 -12.50 0.69
CA GLN A 84 -4.66 -12.53 1.19
C GLN A 84 -5.52 -11.37 0.66
N HIS A 85 -4.88 -10.28 0.21
CA HIS A 85 -5.53 -9.06 -0.28
C HIS A 85 -5.21 -8.77 -1.74
N ALA A 86 -4.66 -9.74 -2.48
CA ALA A 86 -4.21 -9.58 -3.86
C ALA A 86 -5.28 -8.96 -4.77
N GLY A 87 -6.55 -9.38 -4.65
CA GLY A 87 -7.65 -8.81 -5.43
C GLY A 87 -7.90 -7.32 -5.18
N THR A 88 -7.72 -6.83 -3.95
CA THR A 88 -7.88 -5.39 -3.65
C THR A 88 -6.66 -4.60 -4.13
N ILE A 89 -5.46 -5.19 -4.03
CA ILE A 89 -4.22 -4.60 -4.57
C ILE A 89 -4.31 -4.51 -6.10
N ALA A 90 -4.79 -5.55 -6.78
CA ALA A 90 -4.94 -5.61 -8.23
C ALA A 90 -5.89 -4.53 -8.76
N LYS A 91 -6.96 -4.18 -8.04
CA LYS A 91 -7.85 -3.06 -8.42
C LYS A 91 -7.13 -1.72 -8.53
N GLN A 92 -6.02 -1.53 -7.81
CA GLN A 92 -5.23 -0.30 -7.88
C GLN A 92 -4.43 -0.17 -9.19
N LEU A 93 -4.35 -1.24 -10.00
CA LEU A 93 -3.78 -1.21 -11.34
C LEU A 93 -4.65 -0.43 -12.34
N ASP A 94 -5.90 -0.12 -11.99
CA ASP A 94 -6.82 0.71 -12.77
C ASP A 94 -6.93 2.15 -12.24
N ASP A 95 -6.11 2.52 -11.27
CA ASP A 95 -6.21 3.83 -10.65
C ASP A 95 -5.95 4.96 -11.68
N PRO A 96 -6.73 6.05 -11.68
CA PRO A 96 -6.51 7.16 -12.61
C PRO A 96 -5.12 7.80 -12.47
N TYR A 97 -4.47 7.70 -11.31
CA TYR A 97 -3.17 8.30 -11.04
C TYR A 97 -2.03 7.31 -11.27
N VAL A 98 -1.05 7.74 -12.08
CA VAL A 98 0.10 6.92 -12.49
C VAL A 98 0.92 6.41 -11.30
N ASP A 99 1.11 7.23 -10.26
CA ASP A 99 1.89 6.87 -9.08
C ASP A 99 1.24 5.71 -8.31
N VAL A 100 -0.09 5.70 -8.20
CA VAL A 100 -0.85 4.62 -7.57
C VAL A 100 -0.70 3.34 -8.38
N ARG A 101 -0.87 3.40 -9.71
CA ARG A 101 -0.68 2.23 -10.59
C ARG A 101 0.73 1.65 -10.50
N MET A 102 1.76 2.49 -10.51
CA MET A 102 3.15 2.02 -10.36
C MET A 102 3.39 1.34 -9.01
N SER A 103 2.91 1.94 -7.91
CA SER A 103 3.02 1.34 -6.58
C SER A 103 2.26 0.03 -6.48
N ALA A 104 1.11 -0.10 -7.17
CA ALA A 104 0.34 -1.33 -7.24
C ALA A 104 1.10 -2.42 -7.99
N VAL A 105 1.64 -2.14 -9.18
CA VAL A 105 2.47 -3.10 -9.94
C VAL A 105 3.65 -3.58 -9.09
N HIS A 106 4.30 -2.66 -8.36
CA HIS A 106 5.38 -3.02 -7.45
C HIS A 106 4.92 -4.00 -6.37
N LEU A 107 3.81 -3.69 -5.71
CA LEU A 107 3.30 -4.54 -4.64
C LEU A 107 2.85 -5.91 -5.17
N MET A 108 2.24 -5.95 -6.36
CA MET A 108 1.89 -7.19 -7.07
C MET A 108 3.11 -8.07 -7.32
N GLY A 109 4.25 -7.48 -7.72
CA GLY A 109 5.51 -8.21 -7.91
C GLY A 109 6.09 -8.84 -6.63
N LYS A 110 5.58 -8.49 -5.44
CA LYS A 110 5.97 -9.15 -4.17
C LYS A 110 5.07 -10.34 -3.81
N LEU A 111 3.95 -10.54 -4.51
CA LEU A 111 3.02 -11.63 -4.21
C LEU A 111 3.66 -12.98 -4.53
N GLU A 112 3.14 -14.03 -3.88
CA GLU A 112 3.54 -15.39 -4.21
C GLU A 112 3.16 -15.71 -5.66
N SER A 113 4.02 -16.43 -6.38
CA SER A 113 3.82 -16.73 -7.81
C SER A 113 2.46 -17.38 -8.12
N ALA A 114 1.98 -18.27 -7.24
CA ALA A 114 0.69 -18.93 -7.38
C ALA A 114 -0.53 -17.98 -7.23
N VAL A 115 -0.35 -16.85 -6.56
CA VAL A 115 -1.37 -15.81 -6.42
C VAL A 115 -1.23 -14.79 -7.54
N LEU A 116 0.01 -14.41 -7.88
CA LEU A 116 0.29 -13.52 -9.00
C LEU A 116 -0.27 -14.06 -10.32
N SER A 117 -0.20 -15.38 -10.54
CA SER A 117 -0.75 -16.02 -11.74
C SER A 117 -2.27 -15.89 -11.88
N GLN A 118 -2.99 -15.68 -10.78
CA GLN A 118 -4.44 -15.44 -10.79
C GLN A 118 -4.78 -14.03 -11.30
N HIS A 119 -3.80 -13.13 -11.32
CA HIS A 119 -3.92 -11.73 -11.75
C HIS A 119 -3.13 -11.44 -13.04
N VAL A 120 -2.79 -12.49 -13.81
CA VAL A 120 -2.06 -12.32 -15.08
C VAL A 120 -2.83 -11.43 -16.05
N ASP A 121 -4.15 -11.57 -16.15
CA ASP A 121 -4.96 -10.77 -17.07
C ASP A 121 -4.95 -9.29 -16.68
N ASP A 122 -4.98 -8.99 -15.37
CA ASP A 122 -4.83 -7.63 -14.85
C ASP A 122 -3.48 -7.03 -15.26
N LEU A 123 -2.39 -7.78 -15.10
CA LEU A 123 -1.04 -7.32 -15.48
C LEU A 123 -0.87 -7.19 -16.99
N VAL A 124 -1.41 -8.11 -17.79
CA VAL A 124 -1.39 -8.05 -19.26
C VAL A 124 -2.10 -6.79 -19.75
N ARG A 125 -3.23 -6.40 -19.13
CA ARG A 125 -3.91 -5.14 -19.45
C ARG A 125 -3.01 -3.93 -19.16
N VAL A 126 -2.27 -3.95 -18.06
CA VAL A 126 -1.34 -2.86 -17.68
C VAL A 126 -0.13 -2.78 -18.63
N LEU A 127 0.21 -3.83 -19.37
CA LEU A 127 1.20 -3.72 -20.48
C LEU A 127 0.73 -2.78 -21.59
N GLY A 128 -0.57 -2.48 -21.67
CA GLY A 128 -1.16 -1.48 -22.55
C GLY A 128 -1.37 -0.10 -21.90
N ASP A 129 -0.85 0.13 -20.69
CA ASP A 129 -1.02 1.41 -19.98
C ASP A 129 -0.53 2.59 -20.82
N ALA A 130 -1.19 3.75 -20.69
CA ALA A 130 -0.80 4.95 -21.41
C ALA A 130 0.60 5.43 -21.00
N ASP A 131 0.98 5.23 -19.74
CA ASP A 131 2.27 5.62 -19.20
C ASP A 131 3.36 4.57 -19.46
N ALA A 132 4.48 5.02 -20.05
CA ALA A 132 5.57 4.13 -20.42
C ALA A 132 6.30 3.53 -19.22
N ALA A 133 6.40 4.24 -18.11
CA ALA A 133 7.04 3.74 -16.90
C ALA A 133 6.20 2.62 -16.28
N VAL A 134 4.86 2.77 -16.28
CA VAL A 134 3.95 1.70 -15.80
C VAL A 134 4.12 0.43 -16.64
N ARG A 135 4.19 0.55 -17.97
CA ARG A 135 4.42 -0.60 -18.86
C ARG A 135 5.75 -1.29 -18.59
N ASP A 136 6.85 -0.54 -18.51
CA ASP A 136 8.20 -1.11 -18.25
C ASP A 136 8.27 -1.78 -16.87
N PHE A 137 7.66 -1.17 -15.86
CA PHE A 137 7.63 -1.72 -14.52
C PHE A 137 6.85 -3.05 -14.46
N THR A 138 5.74 -3.13 -15.20
CA THR A 138 4.90 -4.34 -15.29
C THR A 138 5.64 -5.48 -15.98
N LEU A 139 6.35 -5.20 -17.08
CA LEU A 139 7.20 -6.19 -17.75
C LEU A 139 8.26 -6.78 -16.82
N ARG A 140 8.81 -5.98 -15.90
CA ARG A 140 9.79 -6.46 -14.92
C ARG A 140 9.15 -7.30 -13.82
N ALA A 141 7.95 -6.94 -13.38
CA ALA A 141 7.21 -7.66 -12.35
C ALA A 141 6.71 -9.05 -12.82
N MET A 142 6.55 -9.26 -14.13
CA MET A 142 6.10 -10.52 -14.73
C MET A 142 7.23 -11.49 -15.10
N ARG A 143 8.50 -11.13 -14.88
CA ARG A 143 9.67 -12.00 -15.15
C ARG A 143 9.96 -12.91 -13.96
#